data_AF-B3PG64-F1
#
_entry.id   AF-B3PG64-F1
#
_cell.length_a   1.000
_cell.length_b   1.000
_cell.length_c   1.000
_cell.angle_alpha   90.00
_cell.angle_beta   90.00
_cell.angle_gamma   90.00
#
_symmetry.space_group_name_H-M   'P 1'
#
loop_
_entity.id
_entity.type
_entity.pdbx_description
1 polymer ?
#
loop_
_entity_poly.entity_id
_entity_poly.type
_entity_poly.pdbx_seq_one_letter_code
_entity_poly.pdbx_strand_id
1 'polypeptide(L)'
;MIIRQFLSIILLVFLTGCAVMKIDVDKELQTVTALEGTDTVVLGVSVDKKGAPRDGVKELILLPGQKVVYAGPKDFTVFFKDKKTPVTQVEIRSEGGLVIVDIPKDIFERKDLLEEGRKNGFLRFDYGIRVGDRELDPPMIIKRPGNP
;
A
#
# COMPACT_ATOMS: atom_id res chain seq x y z
N MET A 1 16.02 79.04 16.17
CA MET A 1 16.27 78.24 14.95
C MET A 1 15.91 76.79 15.30
N ILE A 2 14.63 76.43 15.47
CA ILE A 2 13.58 76.12 14.47
C ILE A 2 14.14 75.27 13.31
N ILE A 3 13.78 73.98 13.33
CA ILE A 3 13.24 73.12 12.23
C ILE A 3 12.93 71.77 12.92
N ARG A 4 11.66 71.46 13.29
CA ARG A 4 10.62 70.77 12.50
C ARG A 4 11.09 69.42 11.96
N GLN A 5 10.63 68.31 12.55
CA GLN A 5 9.50 67.47 12.12
C GLN A 5 9.80 66.58 10.89
N PHE A 6 9.10 65.44 10.83
CA PHE A 6 9.21 64.31 9.89
C PHE A 6 10.31 63.30 10.28
N LEU A 7 10.08 62.00 10.39
CA LEU A 7 9.08 61.16 9.75
C LEU A 7 8.98 59.82 10.51
N SER A 8 7.78 59.45 10.94
CA SER A 8 7.42 58.07 11.27
C SER A 8 7.64 57.17 10.05
N ILE A 9 8.47 56.13 10.15
CA ILE A 9 8.30 54.88 9.41
C ILE A 9 8.68 53.71 10.33
N ILE A 10 7.65 53.21 11.00
CA ILE A 10 7.35 51.78 11.24
C ILE A 10 8.49 50.84 10.82
N LEU A 11 9.35 50.46 11.76
CA LEU A 11 10.21 49.29 11.62
C LEU A 11 9.44 48.07 12.17
N LEU A 12 8.48 47.60 11.37
CA LEU A 12 7.84 46.31 11.56
C LEU A 12 8.86 45.25 11.13
N VAL A 13 9.77 44.86 12.02
CA VAL A 13 10.64 43.72 11.77
C VAL A 13 9.76 42.49 11.74
N PHE A 14 9.55 42.01 10.51
CA PHE A 14 8.88 40.79 10.16
C PHE A 14 9.34 39.65 11.07
N LEU A 15 8.46 39.25 11.99
CA LEU A 15 8.42 37.90 12.55
C LEU A 15 8.03 36.95 11.42
N THR A 16 8.94 36.68 10.50
CA THR A 16 8.87 35.48 9.65
C THR A 16 9.22 34.29 10.54
N GLY A 17 8.24 33.90 11.36
CA GLY A 17 8.20 32.56 11.92
C GLY A 17 8.23 31.60 10.75
N CYS A 18 9.34 30.88 10.60
CA CYS A 18 9.32 29.63 9.87
C CYS A 18 8.37 28.71 10.62
N ALA A 19 7.10 28.71 10.21
CA ALA A 19 6.19 27.63 10.52
C ALA A 19 6.76 26.38 9.86
N VAL A 20 7.67 25.72 10.57
CA VAL A 20 8.03 24.33 10.29
C VAL A 20 6.77 23.55 10.58
N MET A 21 5.94 23.34 9.55
CA MET A 21 4.92 22.31 9.58
C MET A 21 5.65 20.99 9.80
N LYS A 22 5.71 20.54 11.06
CA LYS A 22 5.85 19.14 11.37
C LYS A 22 4.58 18.49 10.83
N ILE A 23 4.71 17.87 9.67
CA ILE A 23 3.72 16.88 9.23
C ILE A 23 3.97 15.70 10.16
N ASP A 24 3.18 15.60 11.23
CA ASP A 24 3.06 14.37 11.99
C ASP A 24 2.41 13.33 11.05
N VAL A 25 3.25 12.50 10.42
CA VAL A 25 2.83 11.34 9.65
C VAL A 25 2.73 10.17 10.61
N ASP A 26 1.82 10.22 11.57
CA ASP A 26 1.20 9.00 12.07
C ASP A 26 0.10 8.63 11.07
N LYS A 27 0.53 8.12 9.90
CA LYS A 27 -0.38 7.53 8.92
C LYS A 27 -0.85 6.22 9.51
N GLU A 28 -2.05 6.21 10.09
CA GLU A 28 -2.75 4.99 10.42
C GLU A 28 -2.79 4.10 9.16
N LEU A 29 -2.13 2.95 9.22
CA LEU A 29 -2.00 2.06 8.08
C LEU A 29 -3.40 1.63 7.64
N GLN A 30 -3.71 1.83 6.36
CA GLN A 30 -5.05 1.60 5.84
C GLN A 30 -5.25 0.14 5.43
N THR A 31 -6.44 -0.39 5.68
CA THR A 31 -6.94 -1.62 5.05
C THR A 31 -7.39 -1.26 3.64
N VAL A 32 -6.88 -1.96 2.63
CA VAL A 32 -7.21 -1.68 1.23
C VAL A 32 -8.19 -2.72 0.68
N THR A 33 -9.25 -2.24 0.03
CA THR A 33 -10.32 -3.02 -0.61
C THR A 33 -10.52 -2.59 -2.07
N ALA A 34 -11.46 -3.24 -2.78
CA ALA A 34 -11.69 -2.96 -4.19
C ALA A 34 -12.25 -1.55 -4.42
N LEU A 35 -11.85 -0.93 -5.53
CA LEU A 35 -12.41 0.34 -5.97
C LEU A 35 -13.91 0.16 -6.24
N GLU A 36 -14.69 1.14 -5.80
CA GLU A 36 -16.14 1.13 -5.95
C GLU A 36 -16.55 0.92 -7.40
N GLY A 37 -17.52 0.02 -7.62
CA GLY A 37 -17.98 -0.35 -8.96
C GLY A 37 -17.04 -1.27 -9.75
N THR A 38 -15.97 -1.78 -9.13
CA THR A 38 -15.00 -2.68 -9.78
C THR A 38 -14.72 -3.93 -8.93
N ASP A 39 -14.07 -4.91 -9.54
CA ASP A 39 -13.47 -6.08 -8.88
C ASP A 39 -11.97 -5.88 -8.60
N THR A 40 -11.48 -4.65 -8.66
CA THR A 40 -10.06 -4.34 -8.69
C THR A 40 -9.62 -3.60 -7.43
N VAL A 41 -8.62 -4.15 -6.75
CA VAL A 41 -7.87 -3.45 -5.70
C VAL A 41 -6.61 -2.85 -6.28
N VAL A 42 -6.35 -1.57 -6.02
CA VAL A 42 -5.12 -0.91 -6.48
C VAL A 42 -4.22 -0.61 -5.28
N LEU A 43 -2.99 -1.11 -5.33
CA LEU A 43 -2.00 -0.93 -4.28
C LEU A 43 -0.79 -0.16 -4.82
N GLY A 44 -0.53 1.01 -4.24
CA GLY A 44 0.64 1.82 -4.57
C GLY A 44 1.90 1.30 -3.88
N VAL A 45 2.89 0.88 -4.65
CA VAL A 45 4.23 0.56 -4.17
C VAL A 45 5.07 1.82 -4.25
N SER A 46 5.30 2.47 -3.12
CA SER A 46 6.12 3.67 -3.05
C SER A 46 7.47 3.38 -2.40
N VAL A 47 8.50 4.09 -2.83
CA VAL A 47 9.84 4.00 -2.24
C VAL A 47 10.24 5.28 -1.52
N ASP A 48 11.04 5.18 -0.46
CA ASP A 48 11.62 6.32 0.22
C ASP A 48 12.84 6.89 -0.52
N LYS A 49 13.44 7.96 0.02
CA LYS A 49 14.63 8.61 -0.55
C LYS A 49 15.85 7.67 -0.66
N LYS A 50 15.85 6.55 0.07
CA LYS A 50 16.90 5.54 0.08
C LYS A 50 16.54 4.33 -0.78
N GLY A 51 15.41 4.34 -1.49
CA GLY A 51 14.91 3.23 -2.30
C GLY A 51 14.25 2.09 -1.51
N ALA A 52 13.95 2.24 -0.21
CA ALA A 52 13.17 1.25 0.53
C ALA A 52 11.69 1.33 0.16
N PRO A 53 11.00 0.20 -0.04
CA PRO A 53 9.54 0.22 -0.09
C PRO A 53 9.00 0.78 1.23
N ARG A 54 7.95 1.60 1.15
CA ARG A 54 7.27 2.19 2.31
C ARG A 54 6.03 1.40 2.69
N ASP A 55 5.82 1.24 3.99
CA ASP A 55 4.56 0.76 4.54
C ASP A 55 3.43 1.73 4.19
N GLY A 56 2.52 1.30 3.32
CA GLY A 56 1.33 2.05 2.93
C GLY A 56 0.02 1.35 3.28
N VAL A 57 0.09 0.07 3.64
CA VAL A 57 -1.07 -0.80 3.79
C VAL A 57 -0.87 -1.70 4.99
N LYS A 58 -1.87 -1.75 5.87
CA LYS A 58 -1.86 -2.65 7.04
C LYS A 58 -2.14 -4.08 6.63
N GLU A 59 -3.13 -4.23 5.77
CA GLU A 59 -3.64 -5.50 5.28
C GLU A 59 -4.37 -5.26 3.95
N LEU A 60 -4.28 -6.25 3.07
CA LEU A 60 -4.99 -6.27 1.80
C LEU A 60 -6.14 -7.27 1.90
N ILE A 61 -7.38 -6.79 1.82
CA ILE A 61 -8.58 -7.64 1.89
C ILE A 61 -9.19 -7.80 0.51
N LEU A 62 -9.36 -9.05 0.09
CA LEU A 62 -9.87 -9.45 -1.22
C LEU A 62 -11.02 -10.45 -1.10
N LEU A 63 -11.77 -10.57 -2.19
CA LEU A 63 -12.76 -11.61 -2.43
C LEU A 63 -12.35 -12.49 -3.62
N PRO A 64 -12.84 -13.75 -3.69
CA PRO A 64 -12.65 -14.60 -4.85
C PRO A 64 -13.12 -13.91 -6.14
N GLY A 65 -12.33 -14.02 -7.21
CA GLY A 65 -12.61 -13.39 -8.49
C GLY A 65 -12.17 -11.94 -8.62
N GLN A 66 -11.71 -11.30 -7.54
CA GLN A 66 -11.13 -9.96 -7.62
C GLN A 66 -9.70 -10.00 -8.18
N LYS A 67 -9.20 -8.83 -8.58
CA LYS A 67 -7.80 -8.65 -8.98
C LYS A 67 -7.13 -7.60 -8.12
N VAL A 68 -5.82 -7.76 -7.94
CA VAL A 68 -4.94 -6.77 -7.33
C VAL A 68 -4.03 -6.21 -8.39
N VAL A 69 -3.97 -4.89 -8.50
CA VAL A 69 -3.02 -4.17 -9.33
C VAL A 69 -2.04 -3.47 -8.42
N TYR A 70 -0.80 -3.92 -8.42
CA TYR A 70 0.31 -3.24 -7.77
C TYR A 70 0.91 -2.26 -8.77
N ALA A 71 0.98 -0.98 -8.40
CA ALA A 71 1.54 0.08 -9.23
C ALA A 71 2.71 0.75 -8.50
N GLY A 72 3.89 0.77 -9.11
CA GLY A 72 5.13 1.13 -8.42
C GLY A 72 6.25 1.66 -9.29
N PRO A 73 7.50 1.57 -8.80
CA PRO A 73 8.70 1.81 -9.60
C PRO A 73 8.73 0.90 -10.83
N LYS A 74 9.56 1.23 -11.81
CA LYS A 74 9.71 0.43 -13.04
C LYS A 74 9.96 -1.06 -12.76
N ASP A 75 10.82 -1.33 -11.77
CA ASP A 75 11.29 -2.67 -11.42
C ASP A 75 10.98 -2.96 -9.94
N PHE A 76 10.06 -3.88 -9.70
CA PHE A 76 9.79 -4.49 -8.40
C PHE A 76 9.25 -5.92 -8.59
N THR A 77 9.07 -6.64 -7.50
CA THR A 77 8.60 -8.03 -7.53
C THR A 77 7.63 -8.29 -6.40
N VAL A 78 6.51 -8.92 -6.71
CA VAL A 78 5.57 -9.48 -5.72
C VAL A 78 5.87 -10.96 -5.58
N PHE A 79 6.07 -11.46 -4.37
CA PHE A 79 6.36 -12.87 -4.15
C PHE A 79 5.60 -13.40 -2.93
N PHE A 80 5.26 -14.68 -2.97
CA PHE A 80 4.50 -15.39 -1.94
C PHE A 80 5.43 -16.30 -1.14
N LYS A 81 5.31 -16.23 0.19
CA LYS A 81 6.14 -16.98 1.12
C LYS A 81 5.63 -18.42 1.26
N ASP A 82 6.50 -19.31 1.74
CA ASP A 82 6.18 -20.71 2.04
C ASP A 82 5.54 -21.50 0.89
N LYS A 83 5.75 -21.06 -0.36
CA LYS A 83 5.14 -21.62 -1.57
C LYS A 83 3.60 -21.57 -1.59
N LYS A 84 2.97 -20.84 -0.66
CA LYS A 84 1.52 -20.68 -0.59
C LYS A 84 1.11 -19.45 -1.37
N THR A 85 0.51 -19.64 -2.53
CA THR A 85 0.13 -18.56 -3.45
C THR A 85 -1.34 -18.69 -3.90
N PRO A 86 -2.07 -17.58 -4.03
CA PRO A 86 -3.43 -17.59 -4.58
C PRO A 86 -3.42 -17.91 -6.09
N VAL A 87 -2.29 -17.72 -6.76
CA VAL A 87 -2.09 -17.94 -8.21
C VAL A 87 -1.10 -19.07 -8.46
N THR A 88 -0.75 -19.32 -9.73
CA THR A 88 0.19 -20.39 -10.09
C THR A 88 1.65 -20.04 -9.77
N GLN A 89 2.00 -18.76 -9.87
CA GLN A 89 3.36 -18.27 -9.67
C GLN A 89 3.59 -17.86 -8.21
N VAL A 90 4.76 -18.19 -7.67
CA VAL A 90 5.20 -17.73 -6.34
C VAL A 90 5.93 -16.39 -6.40
N GLU A 91 6.37 -15.97 -7.58
CA GLU A 91 7.07 -14.71 -7.79
C GLU A 91 6.63 -14.11 -9.13
N ILE A 92 6.29 -12.82 -9.11
CA ILE A 92 5.77 -12.07 -10.26
C ILE A 92 6.54 -10.75 -10.34
N ARG A 93 7.31 -10.58 -11.42
CA ARG A 93 8.08 -9.36 -11.67
C ARG A 93 7.19 -8.31 -12.34
N SER A 94 7.45 -7.05 -12.03
CA SER A 94 6.72 -5.95 -12.65
C SER A 94 7.03 -5.81 -14.13
N GLU A 95 6.01 -5.51 -14.91
CA GLU A 95 6.12 -5.10 -16.30
C GLU A 95 5.69 -3.64 -16.40
N GLY A 96 6.60 -2.75 -16.79
CA GLY A 96 6.30 -1.31 -16.88
C GLY A 96 5.89 -0.67 -15.55
N GLY A 97 6.32 -1.22 -14.42
CA GLY A 97 5.91 -0.77 -13.08
C GLY A 97 4.53 -1.24 -12.64
N LEU A 98 3.99 -2.29 -13.27
CA LEU A 98 2.73 -2.93 -12.88
C LEU A 98 2.92 -4.42 -12.59
N VAL A 99 2.26 -4.92 -11.55
CA VAL A 99 2.03 -6.35 -11.32
C VAL A 99 0.54 -6.56 -11.13
N ILE A 100 -0.03 -7.56 -11.81
CA ILE A 100 -1.44 -7.91 -11.72
C ILE A 100 -1.55 -9.32 -11.14
N VAL A 101 -2.37 -9.47 -10.10
CA VAL A 101 -2.67 -10.75 -9.47
C VAL A 101 -4.17 -10.99 -9.52
N ASP A 102 -4.59 -11.96 -10.31
CA ASP A 102 -5.99 -12.37 -10.43
C ASP A 102 -6.31 -13.46 -9.41
N ILE A 103 -7.22 -13.17 -8.48
CA ILE A 103 -7.63 -14.13 -7.46
C ILE A 103 -8.67 -15.10 -8.06
N PRO A 104 -8.41 -16.41 -8.09
CA PRO A 104 -9.35 -17.37 -8.65
C PRO A 104 -10.71 -17.35 -7.92
N LYS A 105 -11.80 -17.50 -8.67
CA LYS A 105 -13.16 -17.56 -8.11
C LYS A 105 -13.36 -18.81 -7.24
N ASP A 106 -12.67 -19.89 -7.60
CA ASP A 106 -12.67 -21.21 -6.98
C ASP A 106 -11.53 -21.39 -5.96
N ILE A 107 -10.89 -20.31 -5.49
CA ILE A 107 -9.73 -20.38 -4.59
C ILE A 107 -10.00 -21.18 -3.29
N PHE A 108 -11.25 -21.18 -2.81
CA PHE A 108 -11.67 -21.96 -1.65
C PHE A 108 -11.93 -23.44 -1.93
N GLU A 109 -11.98 -23.85 -3.19
CA GLU A 109 -12.18 -25.23 -3.63
C GLU A 109 -10.84 -25.96 -3.86
N ARG A 110 -9.74 -25.20 -3.93
CA ARG A 110 -8.38 -25.73 -4.03
C ARG A 110 -8.04 -26.62 -2.84
N LYS A 111 -7.61 -27.87 -3.11
CA LYS A 111 -7.36 -28.90 -2.09
C LYS A 111 -6.37 -28.46 -1.01
N ASP A 112 -5.33 -27.71 -1.40
CA ASP A 112 -4.28 -27.18 -0.54
C ASP A 112 -4.74 -26.04 0.40
N LEU A 113 -5.91 -25.44 0.12
CA LEU A 113 -6.46 -24.30 0.85
C LEU A 113 -7.81 -24.60 1.51
N LEU A 114 -8.44 -25.73 1.15
CA LEU A 114 -9.80 -26.10 1.52
C LEU A 114 -9.99 -26.19 3.04
N GLU A 115 -9.05 -26.81 3.76
CA GLU A 115 -9.14 -26.99 5.21
C GLU A 115 -9.09 -25.65 5.95
N GLU A 116 -8.14 -24.79 5.59
CA GLU A 116 -8.00 -23.45 6.16
C GLU A 116 -9.24 -22.61 5.88
N GLY A 117 -9.68 -22.58 4.63
CA GLY A 117 -10.85 -21.81 4.22
C GLY A 117 -12.14 -22.28 4.90
N ARG A 118 -12.28 -23.58 5.19
CA ARG A 118 -13.41 -24.12 5.96
C ARG A 118 -13.34 -23.76 7.45
N LYS A 119 -12.15 -23.87 8.06
CA LYS A 119 -11.96 -23.63 9.49
C LYS A 119 -12.05 -22.14 9.86
N ASN A 120 -11.43 -21.29 9.04
CA ASN A 120 -11.22 -19.88 9.36
C ASN A 120 -12.22 -18.95 8.66
N GLY A 121 -12.84 -19.39 7.55
CA GLY A 121 -13.69 -18.54 6.72
C GLY A 121 -12.93 -17.51 5.86
N PHE A 122 -11.60 -17.53 5.92
CA PHE A 122 -10.68 -16.74 5.09
C PHE A 122 -9.43 -17.55 4.77
N LEU A 123 -8.69 -17.11 3.77
CA LEU A 123 -7.36 -17.61 3.41
C LEU A 123 -6.34 -16.50 3.63
N ARG A 124 -5.26 -16.79 4.35
CA ARG A 124 -4.18 -15.83 4.56
C ARG A 124 -2.97 -16.20 3.70
N PHE A 125 -2.50 -15.25 2.92
CA PHE A 125 -1.28 -15.39 2.13
C PHE A 125 -0.26 -14.40 2.65
N ASP A 126 0.84 -14.93 3.18
CA ASP A 126 1.99 -14.12 3.53
C ASP A 126 2.77 -13.87 2.23
N TYR A 127 2.85 -12.61 1.83
CA TYR A 127 3.51 -12.17 0.62
C TYR A 127 4.43 -10.99 0.93
N GLY A 128 5.33 -10.70 0.02
CA GLY A 128 6.16 -9.51 0.10
C GLY A 128 6.29 -8.80 -1.23
N ILE A 129 6.69 -7.53 -1.13
CA ILE A 129 7.00 -6.65 -2.24
C ILE A 129 8.48 -6.31 -2.13
N ARG A 130 9.27 -6.74 -3.12
CA ARG A 130 10.70 -6.51 -3.20
C ARG A 130 11.01 -5.39 -4.18
N VAL A 131 11.80 -4.42 -3.73
CA VAL A 131 12.37 -3.36 -4.57
C VAL A 131 13.88 -3.32 -4.33
N GLY A 132 14.67 -3.73 -5.32
CA GLY A 132 16.10 -3.98 -5.13
C GLY A 132 16.35 -5.04 -4.07
N ASP A 133 17.18 -4.72 -3.08
CA ASP A 133 17.54 -5.63 -1.97
C ASP A 133 16.64 -5.46 -0.73
N ARG A 134 15.53 -4.73 -0.86
CA ARG A 134 14.64 -4.41 0.27
C ARG A 134 13.25 -5.00 0.06
N GLU A 135 12.61 -5.34 1.16
CA GLU A 135 11.37 -6.12 1.21
C GLU A 135 10.36 -5.47 2.14
N LEU A 136 9.08 -5.57 1.77
CA LEU A 136 7.92 -5.14 2.53
C LEU A 136 6.93 -6.29 2.61
N ASP A 137 6.39 -6.60 3.78
CA ASP A 137 5.60 -7.82 4.01
C ASP A 137 4.19 -7.57 4.55
N PRO A 138 3.32 -6.89 3.80
CA PRO A 138 1.92 -6.77 4.19
C PRO A 138 1.22 -8.14 4.06
N PRO A 139 0.32 -8.52 4.98
CA PRO A 139 -0.49 -9.73 4.81
C PRO A 139 -1.58 -9.53 3.74
N MET A 140 -1.86 -10.58 2.96
CA MET A 140 -3.02 -10.66 2.06
C MET A 140 -4.07 -11.60 2.67
N ILE A 141 -5.31 -11.12 2.77
CA ILE A 141 -6.44 -11.89 3.31
C ILE A 141 -7.52 -11.98 2.24
N ILE A 142 -7.95 -13.20 1.94
CA ILE A 142 -9.03 -13.48 1.00
C ILE A 142 -10.21 -14.00 1.80
N LYS A 143 -11.27 -13.20 1.90
CA LYS A 143 -12.48 -13.54 2.66
C LYS A 143 -13.47 -14.32 1.80
N ARG A 144 -14.25 -15.21 2.41
CA ARG A 144 -15.38 -15.84 1.72
C ARG A 144 -16.50 -14.80 1.49
N PRO A 145 -17.15 -14.78 0.31
CA PRO A 145 -18.30 -13.92 0.07
C PRO A 145 -19.39 -14.15 1.14
N GLY A 146 -19.91 -13.06 1.71
CA GLY A 146 -20.99 -13.12 2.71
C GLY A 146 -20.55 -13.43 4.16
N ASN A 147 -19.24 -13.48 4.45
CA ASN A 147 -18.73 -13.60 5.81
C ASN A 147 -18.14 -12.23 6.23
N PRO A 148 -18.68 -11.54 7.27
CA PRO A 148 -18.21 -10.23 7.69
C PRO A 148 -16.74 -10.23 8.16
#